data_AF-A0A968F7R6-F1
#
_entry.id   AF-A0A968F7R6-F1
#
_cell.length_a   1.000
_cell.length_b   1.000
_cell.length_c   1.000
_cell.angle_alpha   90.00
_cell.angle_beta   90.00
_cell.angle_gamma   90.00
#
_symmetry.space_group_name_H-M   'P 1'
#
loop_
_entity.id
_entity.type
_entity.pdbx_description
1 polymer ?
#
loop_
_entity_poly.entity_id
_entity_poly.type
_entity_poly.pdbx_seq_one_letter_code
_entity_poly.pdbx_strand_id
1 'polypeptide(L)'
;MAEIKASLPDIDPDYQNELMYHSDLLHAEALLADGAPKKAVQCWENVPSLEMPTIYPWHLLFYNVPFTKDILARACIQKGDLDRAIAEYERLTTFDPNSKDRRLIYPPYHYKLAKLYEQKDWPEKAMERYEKFLSIWKDADEDLPELIDARARLARLPGE
;
A
#
# COMPACT_ATOMS: atom_id res chain seq x y z
N MET A 1 3.28 19.29 -10.35
CA MET A 1 4.53 18.85 -9.68
C MET A 1 5.65 19.86 -9.81
N ALA A 2 5.84 20.49 -10.99
CA ALA A 2 6.89 21.50 -11.19
C ALA A 2 6.83 22.68 -10.20
N GLU A 3 5.63 23.19 -9.91
CA GLU A 3 5.44 24.27 -8.93
C GLU A 3 5.88 23.87 -7.51
N ILE A 4 5.47 22.68 -7.03
CA ILE A 4 5.89 22.17 -5.72
C ILE A 4 7.41 22.04 -5.64
N LYS A 5 8.04 21.52 -6.71
CA LYS A 5 9.50 21.38 -6.76
C LYS A 5 10.22 22.73 -6.84
N ALA A 6 9.62 23.72 -7.49
CA ALA A 6 10.17 25.08 -7.55
C ALA A 6 10.17 25.79 -6.19
N SER A 7 9.20 25.47 -5.32
CA SER A 7 9.11 26.02 -3.96
C SER A 7 10.01 25.34 -2.93
N LEU A 8 10.63 24.20 -3.24
CA LEU A 8 11.45 23.45 -2.28
C LEU A 8 12.55 24.28 -1.60
N PRO A 9 13.31 25.16 -2.29
CA PRO A 9 14.36 25.95 -1.65
C PRO A 9 13.83 26.88 -0.54
N ASP A 10 12.54 27.24 -0.58
CA ASP A 10 11.90 28.13 0.39
C ASP A 10 11.32 27.36 1.59
N ILE A 11 11.32 26.02 1.55
CA ILE A 11 10.84 25.15 2.63
C ILE A 11 12.00 24.81 3.56
N ASP A 12 11.70 24.77 4.85
CA ASP A 12 12.65 24.33 5.88
C ASP A 12 13.21 22.93 5.50
N PRO A 13 14.56 22.76 5.44
CA PRO A 13 15.21 21.52 5.04
C PRO A 13 14.69 20.27 5.73
N ASP A 14 14.24 20.37 6.98
CA ASP A 14 13.73 19.23 7.74
C ASP A 14 12.44 18.64 7.13
N TYR A 15 11.68 19.45 6.39
CA TYR A 15 10.41 19.06 5.76
C TYR A 15 10.52 18.82 4.24
N GLN A 16 11.64 19.17 3.61
CA GLN A 16 11.80 19.03 2.16
C GLN A 16 11.67 17.58 1.67
N ASN A 17 12.19 16.61 2.44
CA ASN A 17 12.11 15.19 2.10
C ASN A 17 10.66 14.67 2.15
N GLU A 18 9.91 15.04 3.20
CA GLU A 18 8.51 14.67 3.36
C GLU A 18 7.66 15.29 2.24
N LEU A 19 7.85 16.58 1.95
CA LEU A 19 7.14 17.27 0.88
C LEU A 19 7.43 16.63 -0.49
N MET A 20 8.69 16.29 -0.78
CA MET A 20 9.06 15.62 -2.03
C MET A 20 8.40 14.24 -2.13
N TYR A 21 8.42 13.45 -1.05
CA TYR A 21 7.78 12.14 -1.00
C TYR A 21 6.29 12.22 -1.31
N HIS A 22 5.56 13.12 -0.64
CA HIS A 22 4.12 13.28 -0.86
C HIS A 22 3.80 13.87 -2.23
N SER A 23 4.66 14.75 -2.75
CA SER A 23 4.58 15.19 -4.14
C SER A 23 4.70 13.98 -5.07
N ASP A 24 5.78 13.21 -5.02
CA ASP A 24 5.94 12.08 -5.94
C ASP A 24 4.82 11.03 -5.78
N LEU A 25 4.26 10.86 -4.57
CA LEU A 25 3.10 10.00 -4.32
C LEU A 25 1.86 10.51 -5.04
N LEU A 26 1.54 11.79 -4.88
CA LEU A 26 0.41 12.43 -5.56
C LEU A 26 0.55 12.30 -7.08
N HIS A 27 1.77 12.45 -7.60
CA HIS A 27 2.02 12.31 -9.03
C HIS A 27 1.74 10.89 -9.51
N ALA A 28 2.23 9.89 -8.77
CA ALA A 28 2.03 8.49 -9.12
C ALA A 28 0.55 8.08 -9.04
N GLU A 29 -0.19 8.56 -8.03
CA GLU A 29 -1.65 8.36 -7.94
C GLU A 29 -2.39 8.95 -9.15
N ALA A 30 -2.05 10.18 -9.55
CA ALA A 30 -2.65 10.80 -10.73
C ALA A 30 -2.36 10.00 -12.01
N LEU A 31 -1.12 9.51 -12.17
CA LEU A 31 -0.75 8.66 -13.30
C LEU A 31 -1.52 7.33 -13.32
N LEU A 32 -1.81 6.72 -12.16
CA LEU A 32 -2.64 5.53 -12.08
C LEU A 32 -4.10 5.83 -12.46
N ALA A 33 -4.65 6.94 -11.96
CA ALA A 33 -6.00 7.39 -12.28
C ALA A 33 -6.18 7.66 -13.78
N ASP A 34 -5.15 8.22 -14.44
CA ASP A 34 -5.12 8.49 -15.88
C ASP A 34 -4.89 7.23 -16.74
N GLY A 35 -4.77 6.05 -16.13
CA GLY A 35 -4.53 4.81 -16.87
C GLY A 35 -3.12 4.66 -17.41
N ALA A 36 -2.13 5.31 -16.80
CA ALA A 36 -0.73 5.31 -17.20
C ALA A 36 0.18 4.52 -16.23
N PRO A 37 -0.05 3.21 -16.00
CA PRO A 37 0.65 2.44 -14.96
C PRO A 37 2.16 2.33 -15.20
N LYS A 38 2.61 2.33 -16.46
CA LYS A 38 4.05 2.34 -16.78
C LYS A 38 4.74 3.60 -16.26
N LYS A 39 4.10 4.76 -16.43
CA LYS A 39 4.62 6.04 -15.92
C LYS A 39 4.57 6.08 -14.40
N ALA A 40 3.50 5.55 -13.79
CA ALA A 40 3.39 5.46 -12.34
C ALA A 40 4.53 4.62 -11.72
N VAL A 41 4.84 3.44 -12.30
CA VAL A 41 6.01 2.64 -11.87
C VAL A 41 7.30 3.45 -12.00
N GLN A 42 7.54 4.06 -13.16
CA GLN A 42 8.77 4.85 -13.38
C GLN A 42 8.91 6.00 -12.36
N CYS A 43 7.80 6.63 -11.98
CA CYS A 43 7.77 7.70 -10.97
C CYS A 43 8.08 7.19 -9.56
N TRP A 44 7.69 5.96 -9.23
CA TRP A 44 7.65 5.48 -7.84
C TRP A 44 8.70 4.42 -7.49
N GLU A 45 9.25 3.71 -8.47
CA GLU A 45 10.11 2.53 -8.28
C GLU A 45 11.36 2.81 -7.43
N ASN A 46 11.88 4.05 -7.47
CA ASN A 46 13.08 4.45 -6.75
C ASN A 46 12.84 5.58 -5.74
N VAL A 47 11.58 5.83 -5.36
CA VAL A 47 11.29 6.83 -4.33
C VAL A 47 11.77 6.28 -2.98
N PRO A 48 12.68 6.97 -2.28
CA PRO A 48 13.16 6.52 -0.99
C PRO A 48 12.01 6.48 0.02
N SER A 49 12.04 5.48 0.90
CA SER A 49 11.11 5.44 2.03
C SER A 49 11.31 6.67 2.93
N LEU A 50 10.21 7.18 3.48
CA LEU A 50 10.27 8.20 4.53
C LEU A 50 11.05 7.67 5.73
N GLU A 51 12.01 8.46 6.19
CA GLU A 51 12.71 8.19 7.44
C GLU A 51 11.75 8.37 8.61
N MET A 52 11.95 7.58 9.67
CA MET A 52 11.13 7.70 10.87
C MET A 52 11.36 9.09 11.50
N PRO A 53 10.30 9.86 11.77
CA PRO A 53 10.45 11.16 12.41
C PRO A 53 10.74 10.99 13.91
N THR A 54 10.89 12.11 14.61
CA THR A 54 10.89 12.11 16.08
C THR A 54 9.60 11.49 16.64
N ILE A 55 9.65 10.93 17.85
CA ILE A 55 8.52 10.25 18.53
C ILE A 55 7.45 11.26 19.01
N TYR A 56 7.40 12.43 18.39
CA TYR A 56 6.37 13.42 18.65
C TYR A 56 5.03 12.95 18.03
N PRO A 57 3.91 12.95 18.78
CA PRO A 57 2.66 12.34 18.31
C PRO A 57 2.17 12.83 16.95
N TRP A 58 2.29 14.13 16.68
CA TRP A 58 1.88 14.72 15.41
C TRP A 58 2.71 14.21 14.23
N HIS A 59 4.03 14.09 14.40
CA HIS A 59 4.89 13.56 13.34
C HIS A 59 4.61 12.09 13.08
N LEU A 60 4.37 11.29 14.13
CA LEU A 60 4.00 9.88 13.96
C LEU A 60 2.67 9.71 13.24
N LEU A 61 1.70 10.61 13.48
CA LEU A 61 0.44 10.60 12.74
C LEU A 61 0.69 10.86 11.25
N PHE A 62 1.37 11.96 10.91
CA PHE A 62 1.64 12.34 9.51
C PHE A 62 2.53 11.34 8.78
N TYR A 63 3.50 10.74 9.48
CA TYR A 63 4.32 9.66 8.95
C TYR A 63 3.52 8.46 8.46
N ASN A 64 2.38 8.17 9.09
CA ASN A 64 1.53 7.04 8.72
C ASN A 64 0.43 7.40 7.72
N VAL A 65 0.29 8.67 7.32
CA VAL A 65 -0.72 9.11 6.34
C VAL A 65 -0.10 9.65 5.05
N PRO A 66 -0.68 9.33 3.87
CA PRO A 66 -1.77 8.38 3.70
C PRO A 66 -1.30 6.95 4.02
N PHE A 67 -2.23 6.11 4.52
CA PHE A 67 -1.93 4.72 4.89
C PHE A 67 -1.56 3.87 3.66
N THR A 68 -1.87 4.36 2.46
CA THR A 68 -1.62 3.70 1.18
C THR A 68 -0.17 3.86 0.71
N LYS A 69 0.41 2.73 0.27
CA LYS A 69 1.81 2.54 -0.13
C LYS A 69 1.91 1.58 -1.34
N ASP A 70 0.77 1.26 -1.95
CA ASP A 70 0.59 0.17 -2.91
C ASP A 70 0.57 0.63 -4.38
N ILE A 71 1.21 1.76 -4.69
CA ILE A 71 1.35 2.29 -6.05
C ILE A 71 1.88 1.22 -7.02
N LEU A 72 2.99 0.56 -6.66
CA LEU A 72 3.61 -0.46 -7.52
C LEU A 72 2.67 -1.66 -7.73
N ALA A 73 2.03 -2.13 -6.66
CA ALA A 73 1.12 -3.27 -6.75
C ALA A 73 -0.09 -2.95 -7.65
N ARG A 74 -0.73 -1.78 -7.45
CA ARG A 74 -1.85 -1.31 -8.27
C ARG A 74 -1.45 -1.08 -9.73
N ALA A 75 -0.27 -0.52 -9.98
CA ALA A 75 0.27 -0.37 -11.33
C ALA A 75 0.47 -1.73 -12.02
N CYS A 76 0.97 -2.73 -11.29
CA CYS A 76 1.17 -4.08 -11.80
C CYS A 76 -0.17 -4.76 -12.11
N ILE A 77 -1.18 -4.63 -11.24
CA ILE A 77 -2.55 -5.11 -11.50
C ILE A 77 -3.10 -4.51 -12.79
N GLN A 78 -2.98 -3.19 -12.99
CA GLN A 78 -3.49 -2.52 -14.19
C GLN A 78 -2.76 -2.95 -15.47
N LYS A 79 -1.51 -3.41 -15.36
CA LYS A 79 -0.75 -4.02 -16.46
C LYS A 79 -1.06 -5.50 -16.69
N GLY A 80 -1.82 -6.15 -15.80
CA GLY A 80 -2.03 -7.60 -15.79
C GLY A 80 -0.84 -8.41 -15.24
N ASP A 81 0.14 -7.75 -14.62
CA ASP A 81 1.33 -8.39 -14.04
C ASP A 81 1.02 -8.84 -12.60
N LEU A 82 0.26 -9.93 -12.49
CA LEU A 82 -0.22 -10.44 -11.20
C LEU A 82 0.91 -10.92 -10.30
N ASP A 83 1.98 -11.52 -10.85
CA ASP A 83 3.10 -12.03 -10.06
C ASP A 83 3.84 -10.87 -9.35
N ARG A 84 4.10 -9.78 -10.07
CA ARG A 84 4.72 -8.61 -9.47
C ARG A 84 3.79 -7.90 -8.49
N ALA A 85 2.48 -7.86 -8.76
CA ALA A 85 1.51 -7.31 -7.82
C ALA A 85 1.47 -8.09 -6.49
N ILE A 86 1.49 -9.43 -6.56
CA ILE A 86 1.57 -10.31 -5.39
C ILE A 86 2.85 -10.04 -4.60
N ALA A 87 4.00 -10.03 -5.26
CA ALA A 87 5.29 -9.78 -4.61
C ALA A 87 5.31 -8.44 -3.86
N GLU A 88 4.71 -7.38 -4.43
CA GLU A 88 4.62 -6.08 -3.75
C GLU A 88 3.69 -6.11 -2.53
N TYR A 89 2.54 -6.78 -2.58
CA TYR A 89 1.68 -6.90 -1.41
C TYR A 89 2.27 -7.84 -0.34
N GLU A 90 2.99 -8.89 -0.73
CA GLU A 90 3.77 -9.72 0.20
C GLU A 90 4.81 -8.86 0.92
N ARG A 91 5.56 -8.03 0.20
CA ARG A 91 6.53 -7.08 0.77
C ARG A 91 5.86 -6.08 1.71
N LEU A 92 4.71 -5.52 1.33
CA LEU A 92 3.97 -4.53 2.15
C LEU A 92 3.32 -5.12 3.40
N THR A 93 3.07 -6.43 3.43
CA THR A 93 2.45 -7.14 4.56
C THR A 93 3.44 -7.94 5.41
N THR A 94 4.72 -7.93 5.03
CA THR A 94 5.80 -8.60 5.77
C THR A 94 6.60 -7.57 6.53
N PHE A 95 6.78 -7.78 7.84
CA PHE A 95 7.70 -6.99 8.62
C PHE A 95 9.15 -7.34 8.25
N ASP A 96 9.90 -6.37 7.75
CA ASP A 96 11.33 -6.49 7.47
C ASP A 96 12.13 -5.63 8.47
N PRO A 97 12.89 -6.23 9.40
CA PRO A 97 13.70 -5.48 10.36
C PRO A 97 14.81 -4.65 9.70
N ASN A 98 15.25 -5.02 8.49
CA ASN A 98 16.32 -4.32 7.77
C ASN A 98 15.79 -3.16 6.92
N SER A 99 14.49 -3.11 6.63
CA SER A 99 13.86 -1.95 5.99
C SER A 99 14.07 -0.71 6.84
N LYS A 100 14.10 0.49 6.24
CA LYS A 100 14.03 1.77 6.97
C LYS A 100 12.58 2.24 7.18
N ASP A 101 11.63 1.69 6.42
CA ASP A 101 10.22 2.03 6.55
C ASP A 101 9.67 1.41 7.85
N ARG A 102 9.14 2.26 8.73
CA ARG A 102 8.56 1.89 10.02
C ARG A 102 7.06 2.16 10.08
N ARG A 103 6.44 2.53 8.96
CA ARG A 103 5.01 2.84 8.89
C ARG A 103 4.18 1.59 9.11
N LEU A 104 3.00 1.77 9.68
CA LEU A 104 2.04 0.72 9.94
C LEU A 104 1.69 -0.05 8.65
N ILE A 105 1.43 -1.34 8.81
CA ILE A 105 0.91 -2.19 7.74
C ILE A 105 -0.60 -1.94 7.68
N TYR A 106 -1.08 -1.50 6.52
CA TYR A 106 -2.49 -1.22 6.32
C TYR A 106 -3.26 -2.56 6.19
N PRO A 107 -4.20 -2.90 7.10
CA PRO A 107 -4.83 -4.22 7.12
C PRO A 107 -5.46 -4.65 5.78
N PRO A 108 -6.11 -3.76 5.00
CA PRO A 108 -6.65 -4.09 3.68
C PRO A 108 -5.64 -4.64 2.65
N TYR A 109 -4.33 -4.53 2.87
CA TYR A 109 -3.36 -5.22 2.01
C TYR A 109 -3.46 -6.74 2.10
N HIS A 110 -3.82 -7.30 3.26
CA HIS A 110 -4.07 -8.74 3.38
C HIS A 110 -5.26 -9.17 2.52
N TYR A 111 -6.34 -8.39 2.53
CA TYR A 111 -7.50 -8.61 1.65
C TYR A 111 -7.15 -8.51 0.17
N LYS A 112 -6.39 -7.47 -0.24
CA LYS A 112 -5.96 -7.31 -1.63
C LYS A 112 -5.04 -8.45 -2.08
N LEU A 113 -4.13 -8.89 -1.22
CA LEU A 113 -3.25 -10.04 -1.50
C LEU A 113 -4.04 -11.34 -1.64
N ALA A 114 -5.02 -11.58 -0.76
CA ALA A 114 -5.90 -12.75 -0.83
C ALA A 114 -6.63 -12.84 -2.18
N LYS A 115 -7.17 -11.73 -2.68
CA LYS A 115 -7.81 -11.67 -4.00
C LYS A 115 -6.87 -12.01 -5.15
N LEU A 116 -5.61 -11.58 -5.06
CA LEU A 116 -4.61 -11.92 -6.07
C LEU A 116 -4.23 -13.41 -6.03
N TYR A 117 -4.17 -14.01 -4.84
CA TYR A 117 -3.98 -15.45 -4.71
C TYR A 117 -5.16 -16.25 -5.26
N GLU A 118 -6.42 -15.81 -5.05
CA GLU A 118 -7.57 -16.43 -5.71
C GLU A 118 -7.46 -16.33 -7.24
N GLN A 119 -7.05 -15.18 -7.77
CA GLN A 119 -6.85 -15.00 -9.22
C GLN A 119 -5.72 -15.88 -9.80
N LYS A 120 -4.83 -16.38 -8.95
CA LYS A 120 -3.75 -17.31 -9.30
C LYS A 120 -4.11 -18.78 -9.04
N ASP A 121 -5.36 -19.06 -8.66
CA ASP A 121 -5.83 -20.39 -8.26
C ASP A 121 -5.03 -20.98 -7.10
N TRP A 122 -4.68 -20.14 -6.11
CA TRP A 122 -3.97 -20.52 -4.87
C TRP A 122 -4.91 -20.39 -3.65
N PRO A 123 -5.93 -21.25 -3.51
CA PRO A 123 -6.98 -21.08 -2.51
C PRO A 123 -6.48 -21.13 -1.07
N GLU A 124 -5.50 -21.98 -0.76
CA GLU A 124 -4.96 -22.12 0.60
C GLU A 124 -4.29 -20.81 1.06
N LYS A 125 -3.50 -20.20 0.17
CA LYS A 125 -2.87 -18.89 0.43
C LYS A 125 -3.90 -17.78 0.54
N ALA A 126 -4.95 -17.81 -0.28
CA ALA A 126 -6.02 -16.84 -0.21
C ALA A 126 -6.76 -16.90 1.13
N MET A 127 -7.09 -18.12 1.60
CA MET A 127 -7.73 -18.34 2.90
C MET A 127 -6.89 -17.77 4.05
N GLU A 128 -5.60 -18.11 4.11
CA GLU A 128 -4.67 -17.61 5.15
C GLU A 128 -4.71 -16.08 5.23
N ARG A 129 -4.71 -15.41 4.07
CA ARG A 129 -4.71 -13.93 4.01
C ARG A 129 -6.06 -13.32 4.34
N TYR A 130 -7.18 -13.94 3.97
CA TYR A 130 -8.51 -13.48 4.40
C TYR A 130 -8.69 -13.63 5.92
N GLU A 131 -8.28 -14.76 6.49
CA GLU A 131 -8.33 -14.98 7.94
C GLU A 131 -7.47 -13.95 8.69
N LYS A 132 -6.25 -13.70 8.20
CA LYS A 132 -5.37 -12.67 8.76
C LYS A 132 -5.99 -11.29 8.71
N PHE A 133 -6.59 -10.91 7.59
CA PHE A 133 -7.32 -9.65 7.44
C PHE A 133 -8.45 -9.51 8.45
N LEU A 134 -9.34 -10.50 8.52
CA LEU A 134 -10.49 -10.51 9.44
C LEU A 134 -10.07 -10.54 10.92
N SER A 135 -8.92 -11.16 11.22
CA SER A 135 -8.36 -11.17 12.57
C SER A 135 -7.84 -9.80 13.01
N ILE A 136 -7.11 -9.10 12.13
CA ILE A 136 -6.56 -7.77 12.42
C ILE A 136 -7.67 -6.72 12.48
N TRP A 137 -8.66 -6.83 11.61
CA TRP A 137 -9.74 -5.85 11.43
C TRP A 137 -11.07 -6.31 12.04
N LYS A 138 -10.99 -7.10 13.12
CA LYS A 138 -12.17 -7.68 13.81
C LYS A 138 -13.09 -6.65 14.48
N ASP A 139 -12.54 -5.50 14.85
CA ASP A 139 -13.24 -4.42 15.56
C ASP A 139 -13.49 -3.19 14.64
N ALA A 140 -13.31 -3.35 13.32
CA ALA A 140 -13.65 -2.31 12.35
C ALA A 140 -15.17 -2.29 12.07
N ASP A 141 -15.66 -1.20 11.49
CA ASP A 141 -17.09 -1.04 11.17
C ASP A 141 -17.59 -2.21 10.30
N GLU A 142 -18.66 -2.88 10.75
CA GLU A 142 -19.11 -4.14 10.13
C GLU A 142 -19.64 -3.97 8.70
N ASP A 143 -20.01 -2.75 8.32
CA ASP A 143 -20.54 -2.38 7.00
C ASP A 143 -19.45 -2.08 5.96
N LEU A 144 -18.17 -2.19 6.32
CA LEU A 144 -17.07 -2.02 5.37
C LEU A 144 -17.14 -3.06 4.24
N PRO A 145 -17.15 -2.63 2.96
CA PRO A 145 -17.28 -3.53 1.82
C PRO A 145 -16.23 -4.64 1.79
N GLU A 146 -14.99 -4.33 2.19
CA GLU A 146 -13.89 -5.28 2.23
C GLU A 146 -14.12 -6.40 3.26
N LEU A 147 -14.71 -6.10 4.42
CA LEU A 147 -15.04 -7.12 5.44
C LEU A 147 -16.14 -8.05 4.94
N ILE A 148 -17.20 -7.47 4.37
CA ILE A 148 -18.33 -8.22 3.82
C ILE A 148 -17.83 -9.16 2.70
N ASP A 149 -17.05 -8.64 1.76
CA ASP A 149 -16.51 -9.42 0.64
C ASP A 149 -15.52 -10.49 1.12
N ALA A 150 -14.61 -10.16 2.05
CA ALA A 150 -13.66 -11.13 2.62
C ALA A 150 -14.36 -12.32 3.29
N ARG A 151 -15.38 -12.07 4.12
CA ARG A 151 -16.17 -13.15 4.76
C ARG A 151 -16.87 -14.02 3.73
N ALA A 152 -17.50 -13.39 2.74
CA ALA A 152 -18.22 -14.11 1.69
C ALA A 152 -17.28 -14.95 0.83
N ARG A 153 -16.07 -14.49 0.55
CA ARG A 153 -15.05 -15.23 -0.22
C ARG A 153 -14.47 -16.38 0.59
N LEU A 154 -14.08 -16.14 1.84
CA LEU A 154 -13.56 -17.17 2.74
C LEU A 154 -14.55 -18.33 2.90
N ALA A 155 -15.85 -18.05 3.03
CA ALA A 155 -16.89 -19.08 3.12
C ALA A 155 -17.11 -19.90 1.83
N ARG A 156 -16.64 -19.41 0.68
CA ARG A 156 -16.75 -20.08 -0.63
C ARG A 156 -15.51 -20.86 -1.01
N LEU A 157 -14.36 -20.55 -0.40
CA LEU A 157 -13.13 -21.28 -0.63
C LEU A 157 -13.25 -22.67 0.04
N PRO A 158 -12.79 -23.74 -0.63
CA PRO A 158 -12.83 -25.07 -0.06
C PRO A 158 -11.97 -25.10 1.21
N GLY A 159 -12.62 -25.26 2.37
CA GLY A 159 -11.92 -25.61 3.60
C GLY A 159 -11.49 -27.07 3.53
N GLU A 160 -10.32 -27.38 4.09
CA GLU A 160 -9.88 -28.76 4.34
C GLU A 160 -10.96 -29.58 5.08
#